data_AF-A0A0Q6DKS9-F1
#
_entry.id   AF-A0A0Q6DKS9-F1
#
_cell.length_a   1.000
_cell.length_b   1.000
_cell.length_c   1.000
_cell.angle_alpha   90.00
_cell.angle_beta   90.00
_cell.angle_gamma   90.00
#
_symmetry.space_group_name_H-M   'P 1'
#
loop_
_entity.id
_entity.type
_entity.pdbx_description
1 polymer ?
#
loop_
_entity_poly.entity_id
_entity_poly.type
_entity_poly.pdbx_seq_one_letter_code
_entity_poly.pdbx_strand_id
1 'polypeptide(L)'
;MKALGPDFEPKLSAFPADLQSEVRAWIEGGTLPGKFLQGVLSNDLAAAVYRGRLEHRLFLVDLVRFLDWECPNDCWGSPQIMAAWAAKGGLSCARAMVAA
;
A
#
# COMPACT_ATOMS: atom_id res chain seq x y z
N MET A 1 -8.29 4.83 -12.90
CA MET A 1 -7.20 4.23 -12.10
C MET A 1 -6.00 5.16 -12.21
N LYS A 2 -5.45 5.65 -11.10
CA LYS A 2 -4.24 6.49 -11.12
C LYS A 2 -3.03 5.57 -11.31
N ALA A 3 -2.09 5.94 -12.19
CA ALA A 3 -0.81 5.25 -12.33
C ALA A 3 0.10 5.55 -11.14
N LEU A 4 1.21 4.82 -11.00
CA LEU A 4 2.22 5.17 -10.01
C LEU A 4 2.74 6.60 -10.24
N GLY A 5 2.90 7.35 -9.16
CA GLY A 5 3.48 8.69 -9.23
C GLY A 5 4.98 8.66 -9.59
N PRO A 6 5.53 9.80 -10.05
CA PRO A 6 6.92 9.89 -10.52
C PRO A 6 7.94 9.67 -9.40
N ASP A 7 7.57 9.86 -8.14
CA ASP A 7 8.46 9.74 -6.99
C ASP A 7 8.23 8.44 -6.20
N PHE A 8 7.52 7.46 -6.78
CA PHE A 8 7.19 6.21 -6.10
C PHE A 8 8.42 5.50 -5.53
N GLU A 9 9.44 5.20 -6.35
CA GLU A 9 10.64 4.48 -5.90
C GLU A 9 11.47 5.30 -4.88
N PRO A 10 11.78 6.59 -5.13
CA PRO A 10 12.46 7.42 -4.13
C PRO A 10 11.74 7.47 -2.78
N LYS A 11 10.42 7.69 -2.76
CA LYS A 11 9.66 7.79 -1.51
C LYS A 11 9.52 6.44 -0.81
N LEU A 12 9.35 5.36 -1.56
CA LEU A 12 9.36 4.00 -1.01
C LEU A 12 10.69 3.71 -0.31
N SER A 13 11.82 4.09 -0.92
CA SER A 13 13.16 3.84 -0.39
C SER A 13 13.45 4.54 0.96
N ALA A 14 12.66 5.54 1.33
CA ALA A 14 12.78 6.26 2.60
C ALA A 14 12.19 5.49 3.80
N PHE A 15 11.40 4.44 3.57
CA PHE A 15 10.82 3.62 4.64
C PHE A 15 11.77 2.50 5.09
N PRO A 16 11.55 1.86 6.25
CA PRO A 16 12.27 0.65 6.64
C PRO A 16 12.13 -0.49 5.62
N ALA A 17 13.18 -1.30 5.45
CA ALA A 17 13.26 -2.31 4.39
C ALA A 17 12.15 -3.36 4.43
N ASP A 18 11.69 -3.75 5.62
CA ASP A 18 10.55 -4.64 5.81
C ASP A 18 9.25 -4.00 5.29
N LEU A 19 9.01 -2.74 5.64
CA LEU A 19 7.86 -1.97 5.19
C LEU A 19 7.90 -1.74 3.66
N GLN A 20 9.07 -1.49 3.09
CA GLN A 20 9.25 -1.41 1.63
C GLN A 20 8.80 -2.69 0.94
N SER A 21 9.21 -3.84 1.48
CA SER A 21 8.88 -5.14 0.90
C SER A 21 7.37 -5.44 0.97
N GLU A 22 6.73 -5.11 2.10
CA GLU A 22 5.27 -5.26 2.26
C GLU A 22 4.49 -4.34 1.33
N VAL A 23 4.87 -3.06 1.24
CA VAL A 23 4.23 -2.09 0.36
C VAL A 23 4.38 -2.52 -1.11
N ARG A 24 5.57 -2.96 -1.52
CA ARG A 24 5.82 -3.44 -2.89
C ARG A 24 4.95 -4.65 -3.22
N ALA A 25 4.93 -5.67 -2.34
CA ALA A 25 4.11 -6.86 -2.52
C ALA A 25 2.61 -6.54 -2.59
N TRP A 26 2.15 -5.56 -1.80
CA TRP A 26 0.79 -5.07 -1.84
C TRP A 26 0.45 -4.37 -3.18
N ILE A 27 1.27 -3.43 -3.61
CA ILE A 27 1.02 -2.65 -4.83
C ILE A 27 1.13 -3.52 -6.09
N GLU A 28 2.18 -4.35 -6.18
CA GLU A 28 2.44 -5.16 -7.37
C GLU A 28 1.51 -6.36 -7.45
N GLY A 29 1.31 -7.09 -6.35
CA GLY A 29 0.64 -8.39 -6.33
C GLY A 29 -0.65 -8.46 -5.53
N GLY A 30 -1.05 -7.40 -4.82
CA GLY A 30 -2.22 -7.44 -3.93
C GLY A 30 -2.03 -8.35 -2.72
N THR A 31 -0.80 -8.74 -2.38
CA THR A 31 -0.51 -9.64 -1.26
C THR A 31 -0.84 -8.96 0.06
N LEU A 32 -1.71 -9.58 0.86
CA LEU A 32 -2.13 -9.02 2.15
C LEU A 32 -0.93 -8.76 3.07
N PRO A 33 -0.69 -7.51 3.50
CA PRO A 33 0.47 -7.16 4.32
C PRO A 33 0.21 -7.41 5.82
N GLY A 34 1.17 -7.05 6.67
CA GLY A 34 1.03 -7.12 8.12
C GLY A 34 -0.08 -6.20 8.66
N LYS A 35 -0.59 -6.50 9.87
CA LYS A 35 -1.76 -5.81 10.45
C LYS A 35 -1.60 -4.30 10.63
N PHE A 36 -0.37 -3.81 10.75
CA PHE A 36 -0.07 -2.38 10.77
C PHE A 36 -0.47 -1.75 9.43
N LEU A 37 0.12 -2.23 8.34
CA LEU A 37 -0.11 -1.72 7.00
C LEU A 37 -1.56 -1.93 6.56
N GLN A 38 -2.20 -3.04 6.92
CA GLN A 38 -3.64 -3.22 6.69
C GLN A 38 -4.50 -2.11 7.33
N GLY A 39 -4.15 -1.67 8.55
CA GLY A 39 -4.82 -0.56 9.21
C GLY A 39 -4.67 0.75 8.44
N VAL A 40 -3.45 1.03 7.95
CA VAL A 40 -3.19 2.24 7.13
C VAL A 40 -3.95 2.16 5.80
N LEU A 41 -3.87 1.03 5.10
CA LEU A 41 -4.55 0.80 3.81
C LEU A 41 -6.07 0.88 3.92
N SER A 42 -6.64 0.54 5.08
CA SER A 42 -8.09 0.62 5.32
C SER A 42 -8.53 1.96 5.92
N ASN A 43 -7.62 2.93 6.07
CA ASN A 43 -7.84 4.21 6.74
C ASN A 43 -8.29 4.09 8.20
N ASP A 44 -7.95 2.99 8.86
CA ASP A 44 -8.12 2.80 10.31
C ASP A 44 -6.80 3.12 11.02
N LEU A 45 -6.51 4.43 11.10
CA LEU A 45 -5.25 4.93 11.68
C LEU A 45 -5.15 4.61 13.18
N ALA A 46 -6.28 4.48 13.88
CA ALA A 46 -6.28 4.06 15.28
C ALA A 46 -5.77 2.61 15.43
N ALA A 47 -6.28 1.69 14.61
CA ALA A 47 -5.77 0.32 14.58
C ALA A 47 -4.30 0.26 14.13
N ALA A 48 -3.90 1.09 13.16
CA ALA A 48 -2.50 1.16 12.74
C ALA A 48 -1.58 1.58 13.90
N VAL A 49 -1.93 2.62 14.66
CA VAL A 49 -1.15 3.06 15.83
C VAL A 49 -1.10 1.99 16.93
N TYR A 50 -2.22 1.32 17.20
CA TYR A 50 -2.29 0.27 18.22
C TYR A 50 -1.43 -0.95 17.86
N ARG A 51 -1.41 -1.33 16.58
CA ARG A 51 -0.75 -2.56 16.10
C ARG A 51 0.68 -2.35 15.61
N GLY A 52 1.05 -1.12 15.26
CA GLY A 52 2.35 -0.77 14.69
C GLY A 52 3.48 -0.82 15.71
N ARG A 53 4.65 -1.27 15.26
CA ARG A 53 5.90 -1.14 16.02
C ARG A 53 6.30 0.33 16.09
N LEU A 54 7.11 0.69 17.09
CA LEU A 54 7.56 2.08 17.28
C LEU A 54 8.17 2.65 15.99
N GLU A 55 9.08 1.91 15.37
CA GLU A 55 9.75 2.28 14.11
C GLU A 55 8.79 2.52 12.94
N HIS A 56 7.73 1.72 12.80
CA HIS A 56 6.73 1.89 11.75
C HIS A 56 5.82 3.09 11.99
N ARG A 57 5.47 3.36 13.25
CA ARG A 57 4.60 4.50 13.61
C ARG A 57 5.23 5.84 13.32
N LEU A 58 6.56 5.93 13.35
CA LEU A 58 7.28 7.16 12.97
C LEU A 58 7.01 7.57 11.52
N PHE A 59 6.69 6.61 10.64
CA PHE A 59 6.41 6.85 9.23
C PHE A 59 4.91 6.94 8.90
N LEU A 60 4.01 6.88 9.88
CA LEU A 60 2.56 6.79 9.62
C LEU A 60 2.06 7.92 8.71
N VAL A 61 2.48 9.16 8.98
CA VAL A 61 2.09 10.35 8.21
C VAL A 61 2.65 10.28 6.79
N ASP A 62 3.93 9.93 6.66
CA ASP A 62 4.59 9.84 5.35
C ASP A 62 4.03 8.69 4.51
N LEU A 63 3.61 7.59 5.15
CA LEU A 63 2.98 6.46 4.48
C LEU A 63 1.59 6.83 3.94
N VAL A 64 0.79 7.59 4.68
CA VAL A 64 -0.51 8.09 4.20
C VAL A 64 -0.31 9.03 3.01
N ARG A 65 0.65 9.95 3.09
CA ARG A 65 0.99 10.85 1.96
C ARG A 65 1.48 10.08 0.74
N PHE A 66 2.32 9.07 0.95
CA PHE A 66 2.82 8.20 -0.11
C PHE A 66 1.68 7.46 -0.81
N LEU A 67 0.71 6.92 -0.05
CA LEU A 67 -0.45 6.24 -0.62
C LEU A 67 -1.33 7.19 -1.46
N ASP A 68 -1.55 8.42 -0.98
CA ASP A 68 -2.35 9.42 -1.70
C ASP A 68 -1.64 9.94 -2.96
N TRP A 69 -0.35 10.21 -2.88
CA TRP A 69 0.39 10.88 -3.95
C TRP A 69 1.02 9.94 -4.96
N GLU A 70 1.47 8.75 -4.54
CA GLU A 70 2.26 7.86 -5.40
C GLU A 70 1.52 6.57 -5.77
N CYS A 71 0.52 6.14 -5.01
CA CYS A 71 -0.15 4.86 -5.24
C CYS A 71 -1.47 5.00 -6.02
N PRO A 72 -1.98 3.91 -6.62
CA PRO A 72 -3.29 3.89 -7.25
C PRO A 72 -4.41 4.12 -6.24
N ASN A 73 -5.40 4.94 -6.59
CA ASN A 73 -6.53 5.26 -5.70
C ASN A 73 -7.39 4.04 -5.32
N ASP A 74 -7.32 2.94 -6.08
CA ASP A 74 -8.06 1.71 -5.85
C ASP A 74 -7.29 0.67 -5.02
N CYS A 75 -6.12 1.02 -4.47
CA CYS A 75 -5.34 0.12 -3.61
C CYS A 75 -5.44 0.43 -2.10
N TRP A 76 -6.17 1.48 -1.70
CA TRP A 76 -6.27 1.90 -0.29
C TRP A 76 -7.49 2.81 -0.07
N GLY A 77 -7.85 3.06 1.20
CA GLY A 77 -8.86 4.02 1.64
C GLY A 77 -10.02 3.41 2.42
N SER A 78 -10.30 2.12 2.25
CA SER A 78 -11.29 1.38 3.04
C SER A 78 -11.04 -0.13 3.01
N PRO A 79 -11.63 -0.91 3.95
CA PRO A 79 -11.56 -2.37 3.91
C PRO A 79 -12.09 -2.97 2.60
N GLN A 80 -13.11 -2.36 2.00
CA GLN A 80 -13.70 -2.84 0.74
C GLN A 80 -12.76 -2.61 -0.44
N ILE A 81 -12.10 -1.45 -0.50
CA ILE A 81 -11.10 -1.15 -1.54
C ILE A 81 -9.91 -2.12 -1.41
N MET A 82 -9.44 -2.32 -0.18
CA MET A 82 -8.38 -3.28 0.10
C MET A 82 -8.76 -4.70 -0.35
N ALA A 83 -9.94 -5.19 0.03
CA ALA A 83 -10.40 -6.51 -0.39
C ALA A 83 -10.48 -6.64 -1.93
N ALA A 84 -10.97 -5.60 -2.61
CA ALA A 84 -11.03 -5.58 -4.08
C ALA A 84 -9.64 -5.60 -4.73
N TRP A 85 -8.68 -4.84 -4.19
CA TRP A 85 -7.31 -4.81 -4.70
C TRP A 85 -6.57 -6.15 -4.50
N ALA A 86 -6.78 -6.79 -3.36
CA ALA A 86 -6.25 -8.12 -3.08
C ALA A 86 -6.82 -9.16 -4.04
N ALA A 87 -8.15 -9.16 -4.26
CA ALA A 87 -8.81 -10.06 -5.21
C ALA A 87 -8.37 -9.82 -6.66
N LYS A 88 -8.07 -8.57 -7.00
CA LYS A 88 -7.52 -8.17 -8.30
C LYS A 88 -6.08 -8.66 -8.49
N GLY A 89 -5.31 -8.90 -7.44
CA GLY A 89 -3.88 -9.25 -7.54
C GLY A 89 -2.97 -8.05 -7.84
N GLY A 90 -3.35 -6.87 -7.37
CA GLY A 90 -2.57 -5.64 -7.56
C GLY A 90 -2.41 -5.20 -9.01
N LEU A 91 -1.27 -4.57 -9.32
CA LEU A 91 -0.93 -4.13 -10.67
C LEU A 91 -0.64 -5.29 -11.64
N SER A 92 -0.24 -6.45 -11.13
CA SER A 92 0.15 -7.60 -11.95
C SER A 92 -1.00 -8.09 -12.85
N CYS A 93 -2.26 -8.01 -12.38
CA CYS A 93 -3.43 -8.37 -13.20
C CYS A 93 -3.71 -7.38 -14.34
N ALA A 94 -3.34 -6.10 -14.20
CA ALA A 94 -3.45 -5.14 -15.30
C ALA A 94 -2.52 -5.48 -16.49
N ARG A 95 -1.44 -6.25 -16.26
CA ARG A 95 -0.56 -6.75 -17.34
C ARG A 95 -1.09 -8.02 -18.02
N ALA A 96 -2.01 -8.76 -17.40
CA ALA A 96 -2.53 -10.02 -17.95
C ALA A 96 -3.61 -9.84 -19.03
N MET A 97 -4.25 -8.66 -19.13
CA MET A 97 -5.33 -8.41 -20.10
C MET A 97 -4.85 -7.87 -21.47
N VAL A 98 -3.54 -7.64 -21.67
CA VAL A 98 -2.97 -7.13 -22.94
C VAL A 98 -2.26 -8.23 -23.75
N ALA A 99 -2.24 -9.47 -23.25
CA ALA A 99 -1.70 -10.62 -23.96
C ALA A 99 -2.82 -11.63 -24.27
N ALA A 100 -3.70 -11.27 -25.22
CA ALA A 100 -4.62 -12.17 -25.90
C ALA A 100 -4.83 -11.70 -27.34
#